data_AF-A4CAZ1-F1
#
_entry.id   AF-A4CAZ1-F1
#
_cell.length_a   1.000
_cell.length_b   1.000
_cell.length_c   1.000
_cell.angle_alpha   90.00
_cell.angle_beta   90.00
_cell.angle_gamma   90.00
#
_symmetry.space_group_name_H-M   'P 1'
#
loop_
_entity.id
_entity.type
_entity.pdbx_description
1 polymer ?
#
loop_
_entity_poly.entity_id
_entity_poly.type
_entity_poly.pdbx_seq_one_letter_code
_entity_poly.pdbx_strand_id
1 'polypeptide(L)'
;MHKFIVNLIPAVFAAALIGCQPTLEDEVIDEQEMVQLEQEQTNKLSEQQNANLAKQVLKQSQAVAKQEALKTSIPENVTKEELANLKAALATLTENKQASSANSCKVMAYGYKSCGGAAGYLAYSAEQVEEGLLQELVQEYTQYEKQYQLENKMVSTCDVLPQQYPAYGNGQCGMSTEQRF
;
A
#
# COMPACT_ATOMS: atom_id res chain seq x y z
N MET A 1 -21.25 15.05 28.61
CA MET A 1 -22.22 14.25 29.40
C MET A 1 -23.36 13.82 28.47
N HIS A 2 -23.19 12.73 27.72
CA HIS A 2 -24.24 12.17 26.86
C HIS A 2 -24.69 10.84 27.45
N LYS A 3 -25.95 10.81 27.91
CA LYS A 3 -26.58 9.69 28.62
C LYS A 3 -26.95 8.58 27.63
N PHE A 4 -26.44 7.38 27.89
CA PHE A 4 -26.89 6.13 27.28
C PHE A 4 -28.29 5.78 27.81
N ILE A 5 -29.24 5.56 26.91
CA ILE A 5 -30.56 5.01 27.24
C ILE A 5 -30.49 3.50 27.02
N VAL A 6 -30.41 2.78 28.14
CA VAL A 6 -30.61 1.32 28.23
C VAL A 6 -32.11 1.08 28.23
N ASN A 7 -32.62 0.32 27.27
CA ASN A 7 -34.01 -0.13 27.26
C ASN A 7 -34.06 -1.61 27.65
N LEU A 8 -34.98 -1.89 28.56
CA LEU A 8 -35.03 -3.00 29.49
C LEU A 8 -36.46 -3.59 29.39
N ILE A 9 -36.57 -4.92 29.44
CA ILE A 9 -37.77 -5.72 29.83
C ILE A 9 -38.84 -5.95 28.73
N PRO A 10 -39.64 -7.05 28.73
CA PRO A 10 -39.59 -8.32 29.48
C PRO A 10 -39.61 -9.61 28.61
N ALA A 11 -39.13 -10.68 29.24
CA ALA A 11 -39.57 -12.05 28.98
C ALA A 11 -41.04 -12.25 29.41
N VAL A 12 -41.83 -12.90 28.56
CA VAL A 12 -43.12 -13.50 28.96
C VAL A 12 -42.96 -15.01 28.84
N PHE A 13 -42.75 -15.62 30.01
CA PHE A 13 -43.02 -17.02 30.28
C PHE A 13 -44.54 -17.20 30.42
N ALA A 14 -45.11 -18.16 29.71
CA ALA A 14 -46.39 -18.76 30.08
C ALA A 14 -46.32 -20.28 29.82
N ALA A 15 -46.42 -21.03 30.91
CA ALA A 15 -46.50 -22.47 30.97
C ALA A 15 -47.97 -22.93 31.07
N ALA A 16 -48.27 -24.11 30.54
CA ALA A 16 -49.22 -25.13 31.05
C ALA A 16 -49.62 -26.08 29.91
N LEU A 17 -49.16 -27.33 29.92
CA LEU A 17 -49.85 -28.52 30.47
C LEU A 17 -51.13 -28.92 29.71
N ILE A 18 -51.09 -30.11 29.11
CA ILE A 18 -52.02 -31.25 29.27
C ILE A 18 -51.86 -32.14 28.02
N GLY A 19 -51.59 -33.43 28.24
CA GLY A 19 -51.26 -34.38 27.19
C GLY A 19 -52.44 -34.91 26.38
N CYS A 20 -52.08 -35.59 25.30
CA CYS A 20 -52.80 -36.73 24.71
C CYS A 20 -51.88 -37.33 23.64
N GLN A 21 -51.41 -38.57 23.83
CA GLN A 21 -51.00 -39.39 22.69
C GLN A 21 -52.26 -39.73 21.89
N PRO A 22 -52.21 -39.59 20.55
CA PRO A 22 -52.52 -40.78 19.76
C PRO A 22 -51.66 -40.92 18.50
N THR A 23 -51.44 -42.20 18.19
CA THR A 23 -51.38 -42.83 16.87
C THR A 23 -50.41 -42.30 15.81
N LEU A 24 -49.38 -43.13 15.61
CA LEU A 24 -48.73 -43.37 14.33
C LEU A 24 -49.80 -43.67 13.26
N GLU A 25 -49.91 -42.80 12.28
CA GLU A 25 -50.46 -43.10 10.96
C GLU A 25 -49.44 -42.60 9.94
N ASP A 26 -49.09 -43.50 9.02
CA ASP A 26 -48.22 -43.26 7.88
C ASP A 26 -48.75 -42.10 7.02
N GLU A 27 -47.97 -41.03 6.92
CA GLU A 27 -48.08 -40.12 5.77
C GLU A 27 -46.67 -39.83 5.25
N VAL A 28 -46.40 -40.42 4.10
CA VAL A 28 -45.18 -40.27 3.31
C VAL A 28 -45.07 -38.79 2.91
N ILE A 29 -44.21 -38.04 3.59
CA ILE A 29 -43.77 -36.73 3.14
C ILE A 29 -42.58 -36.93 2.23
N ASP A 30 -42.78 -36.51 0.98
CA ASP A 30 -41.86 -36.55 -0.14
C ASP A 30 -40.49 -35.90 0.22
N GLU A 31 -39.42 -36.67 0.05
CA GLU A 31 -38.01 -36.28 0.29
C GLU A 31 -37.51 -35.16 -0.65
N GLN A 32 -38.31 -34.70 -1.62
CA GLN A 32 -37.83 -33.84 -2.71
C GLN A 32 -37.77 -32.34 -2.42
N GLU A 33 -38.44 -31.80 -1.39
CA GLU A 33 -38.52 -30.33 -1.21
C GLU A 33 -37.40 -29.72 -0.35
N MET A 34 -36.68 -30.50 0.47
CA MET A 34 -35.54 -29.99 1.25
C MET A 34 -34.23 -29.89 0.45
N VAL A 35 -34.10 -30.62 -0.67
CA VAL A 35 -32.85 -30.67 -1.46
C VAL A 35 -32.67 -29.42 -2.34
N GLN A 36 -33.77 -28.75 -2.72
CA GLN A 36 -33.72 -27.62 -3.67
C GLN A 36 -33.31 -26.28 -3.03
N LEU A 37 -33.66 -26.03 -1.76
CA LEU A 37 -33.31 -24.79 -1.06
C LEU A 37 -31.83 -24.72 -0.66
N GLU A 38 -31.23 -25.86 -0.27
CA GLU A 38 -29.80 -25.93 0.03
C GLU A 38 -28.94 -25.79 -1.24
N GLN A 39 -29.36 -26.37 -2.37
CA GLN A 39 -28.66 -26.25 -3.65
C GLN A 39 -28.64 -24.80 -4.17
N GLU A 40 -29.74 -24.06 -4.06
CA GLU A 40 -29.78 -22.66 -4.48
C GLU A 40 -28.92 -21.74 -3.60
N GLN A 41 -28.85 -22.02 -2.29
CA GLN A 41 -27.95 -21.32 -1.37
C GLN A 41 -26.48 -21.63 -1.64
N THR A 42 -26.13 -22.88 -1.92
CA THR A 42 -24.74 -23.24 -2.29
C THR A 42 -24.30 -22.64 -3.62
N ASN A 43 -25.20 -22.51 -4.60
CA ASN A 43 -24.90 -21.89 -5.89
C ASN A 43 -24.66 -20.38 -5.76
N LYS A 44 -25.49 -19.68 -4.97
CA LYS A 44 -25.33 -18.24 -4.70
C LYS A 44 -24.06 -17.91 -3.90
N LEU A 45 -23.68 -18.78 -2.96
CA LEU A 45 -22.45 -18.63 -2.17
C LEU A 45 -21.19 -18.90 -3.02
N SER A 46 -21.23 -19.92 -3.88
CA SER A 46 -20.16 -20.24 -4.83
C SER A 46 -19.94 -19.11 -5.84
N GLU A 47 -21.00 -18.56 -6.44
CA GLU A 47 -20.90 -17.44 -7.38
C GLU A 47 -20.29 -16.18 -6.73
N GLN A 48 -20.69 -15.86 -5.50
CA GLN A 48 -20.15 -14.73 -4.77
C GLN A 48 -18.69 -14.94 -4.34
N GLN A 49 -18.32 -16.15 -3.93
CA GLN A 49 -16.94 -16.52 -3.62
C GLN A 49 -16.04 -16.46 -4.86
N ASN A 50 -16.53 -16.94 -6.00
CA ASN A 50 -15.82 -16.91 -7.28
C ASN A 50 -15.60 -15.48 -7.80
N ALA A 51 -16.57 -14.58 -7.62
CA ALA A 51 -16.43 -13.17 -8.00
C ALA A 51 -15.40 -12.40 -7.14
N ASN A 52 -15.29 -12.74 -5.85
CA ASN A 52 -14.32 -12.13 -4.95
C ASN A 52 -12.89 -12.67 -5.19
N LEU A 53 -12.76 -13.97 -5.45
CA LEU A 53 -11.48 -14.59 -5.81
C LEU A 53 -10.95 -14.02 -7.13
N ALA A 54 -11.81 -13.83 -8.13
CA ALA A 54 -11.43 -13.22 -9.41
C ALA A 54 -10.89 -11.78 -9.25
N LYS A 55 -11.53 -10.97 -8.40
CA LYS A 55 -11.06 -9.60 -8.08
C LYS A 55 -9.72 -9.60 -7.33
N GLN A 56 -9.53 -10.56 -6.42
CA GLN A 56 -8.27 -10.71 -5.68
C GLN A 56 -7.12 -11.16 -6.58
N VAL A 57 -7.37 -12.10 -7.48
CA VAL A 57 -6.39 -12.58 -8.48
C VAL A 57 -6.01 -11.47 -9.46
N LEU A 58 -6.95 -10.61 -9.89
CA LEU A 58 -6.64 -9.45 -10.73
C LEU A 58 -5.77 -8.40 -10.01
N LYS A 59 -6.06 -8.14 -8.73
CA LYS A 59 -5.26 -7.22 -7.90
C LYS A 59 -3.86 -7.77 -7.61
N GLN A 60 -3.75 -9.08 -7.45
CA GLN A 60 -2.48 -9.77 -7.20
C GLN A 60 -1.65 -9.90 -8.48
N SER A 61 -2.26 -10.18 -9.64
CA SER A 61 -1.56 -10.25 -10.92
C SER A 61 -1.01 -8.90 -11.35
N GLN A 62 -1.71 -7.80 -11.05
CA GLN A 62 -1.21 -6.44 -11.27
C GLN A 62 -0.03 -6.08 -10.32
N ALA A 63 -0.05 -6.56 -9.07
CA ALA A 63 1.05 -6.36 -8.14
C ALA A 63 2.29 -7.18 -8.53
N VAL A 64 2.10 -8.41 -9.03
CA VAL A 64 3.17 -9.29 -9.51
C VAL A 64 3.76 -8.78 -10.84
N ALA A 65 2.94 -8.32 -11.78
CA ALA A 65 3.41 -7.72 -13.03
C ALA A 65 4.21 -6.42 -12.80
N LYS A 66 3.85 -5.61 -11.80
CA LYS A 66 4.63 -4.43 -11.41
C LYS A 66 5.98 -4.80 -10.79
N GLN A 67 6.07 -5.93 -10.09
CA GLN A 67 7.31 -6.43 -9.51
C GLN A 67 8.20 -7.13 -10.55
N GLU A 68 7.63 -7.83 -11.53
CA GLU A 68 8.37 -8.46 -12.64
C GLU A 68 8.88 -7.43 -13.65
N ALA A 69 8.12 -6.36 -13.92
CA ALA A 69 8.60 -5.24 -14.74
C ALA A 69 9.80 -4.52 -14.12
N LEU A 70 9.83 -4.39 -12.78
CA LEU A 70 10.97 -3.80 -12.05
C LEU A 70 12.18 -4.75 -11.97
N LYS A 71 11.97 -6.07 -12.02
CA LYS A 71 13.04 -7.07 -11.97
C LYS A 71 13.79 -7.21 -13.30
N THR A 72 13.23 -6.72 -14.40
CA THR A 72 13.77 -6.90 -15.76
C THR A 72 14.63 -5.71 -16.22
N SER A 73 14.75 -4.64 -15.42
CA SER A 73 15.45 -3.40 -15.81
C SER A 73 16.65 -3.00 -14.92
N ILE A 74 17.03 -3.80 -13.92
CA ILE A 74 18.21 -3.50 -13.10
C ILE A 74 19.42 -4.13 -13.79
N PRO A 75 20.41 -3.34 -14.25
CA PRO A 75 21.58 -3.90 -14.91
C PRO A 75 22.44 -4.71 -13.94
N GLU A 76 22.99 -5.81 -14.44
CA GLU A 76 24.08 -6.51 -13.75
C GLU A 76 25.39 -5.74 -13.97
N ASN A 77 26.30 -5.76 -12.98
CA ASN A 77 27.59 -5.08 -13.00
C ASN A 77 27.48 -3.55 -13.10
N VAL A 78 26.72 -2.96 -12.18
CA VAL A 78 26.64 -1.50 -12.05
C VAL A 78 28.02 -0.97 -11.73
N THR A 79 28.49 0.01 -12.50
CA THR A 79 29.77 0.67 -12.25
C THR A 79 29.61 1.85 -11.31
N LYS A 80 30.71 2.21 -10.62
CA LYS A 80 30.75 3.43 -9.81
C LYS A 80 30.54 4.71 -10.63
N GLU A 81 30.93 4.69 -11.91
CA GLU A 81 30.77 5.82 -12.83
C GLU A 81 29.30 6.04 -13.19
N GLU A 82 28.55 4.98 -13.53
CA GLU A 82 27.11 5.07 -13.79
C GLU A 82 26.34 5.64 -12.59
N LEU A 83 26.68 5.18 -11.38
CA LEU A 83 26.10 5.76 -10.16
C LEU A 83 26.42 7.24 -9.98
N ALA A 84 27.67 7.64 -10.25
CA ALA A 84 28.07 9.04 -10.17
C ALA A 84 27.30 9.89 -11.18
N ASN A 85 27.09 9.38 -12.40
CA ASN A 85 26.35 10.06 -13.45
C ASN A 85 24.86 10.21 -13.10
N LEU A 86 24.21 9.15 -12.61
CA LEU A 86 22.81 9.21 -12.14
C LEU A 86 22.66 10.19 -10.98
N LYS A 87 23.59 10.19 -10.02
CA LYS A 87 23.59 11.14 -8.92
C LYS A 87 23.76 12.58 -9.38
N ALA A 88 24.64 12.82 -10.36
CA ALA A 88 24.81 14.13 -10.96
C ALA A 88 23.54 14.58 -11.69
N ALA A 89 22.88 13.68 -12.43
CA ALA A 89 21.61 13.97 -13.09
C ALA A 89 20.51 14.37 -12.09
N LEU A 90 20.39 13.66 -10.96
CA LEU A 90 19.48 14.04 -9.88
C LEU A 90 19.77 15.44 -9.32
N ALA A 91 21.05 15.74 -9.09
CA ALA A 91 21.48 17.04 -8.58
C ALA A 91 21.15 18.17 -9.58
N THR A 92 21.45 17.98 -10.86
CA THR A 92 21.14 18.93 -11.93
C THR A 92 19.64 19.14 -12.08
N LEU A 93 18.84 18.07 -12.10
CA LEU A 93 17.38 18.15 -12.25
C LEU A 93 16.73 18.90 -11.08
N THR A 94 17.34 18.87 -9.89
CA THR A 94 16.82 19.53 -8.67
C THR A 94 17.59 20.79 -8.27
N GLU A 95 18.49 21.28 -9.13
CA GLU A 95 19.34 22.43 -8.84
C GLU A 95 18.53 23.72 -8.71
N ASN A 96 17.58 23.93 -9.62
CA ASN A 96 16.71 25.09 -9.59
C ASN A 96 15.61 24.92 -8.54
N LYS A 97 15.81 25.58 -7.39
CA LYS A 97 14.91 25.54 -6.25
C LYS A 97 13.92 26.70 -6.19
N GLN A 98 13.87 27.55 -7.21
CA GLN A 98 12.98 28.71 -7.20
C GLN A 98 11.51 28.28 -7.14
N ALA A 99 10.73 28.92 -6.27
CA ALA A 99 9.31 28.66 -6.12
C ALA A 99 8.55 29.93 -5.74
N SER A 100 7.34 30.07 -6.30
CA SER A 100 6.44 31.18 -6.00
C SER A 100 5.78 31.07 -4.63
N SER A 101 5.67 29.86 -4.08
CA SER A 101 5.05 29.61 -2.78
C SER A 101 5.58 28.34 -2.10
N ALA A 102 5.32 28.21 -0.80
CA ALA A 102 5.68 27.02 -0.03
C ALA A 102 4.98 25.73 -0.52
N ASN A 103 3.78 25.85 -1.11
CA ASN A 103 3.01 24.70 -1.58
C ASN A 103 3.66 24.00 -2.78
N SER A 104 4.52 24.70 -3.50
CA SER A 104 5.27 24.14 -4.63
C SER A 104 6.51 23.37 -4.19
N CYS A 105 6.93 23.50 -2.93
CA CYS A 105 8.12 22.82 -2.43
C CYS A 105 7.80 21.39 -2.01
N LYS A 106 8.64 20.47 -2.48
CA LYS A 106 8.50 19.04 -2.24
C LYS A 106 9.83 18.44 -1.82
N VAL A 107 9.75 17.28 -1.17
CA VAL A 107 10.90 16.50 -0.75
C VAL A 107 10.73 15.06 -1.23
N MET A 108 11.77 14.50 -1.82
CA MET A 108 11.80 13.12 -2.29
C MET A 108 12.99 12.38 -1.70
N ALA A 109 12.75 11.18 -1.16
CA ALA A 109 13.81 10.29 -0.69
C ALA A 109 14.49 9.60 -1.87
N TYR A 110 15.80 9.39 -1.81
CA TYR A 110 16.55 8.69 -2.85
C TYR A 110 17.65 7.79 -2.28
N GLY A 111 18.08 6.83 -3.10
CA GLY A 111 19.14 5.90 -2.77
C GLY A 111 18.72 4.80 -1.80
N TYR A 112 19.67 3.94 -1.46
CA TYR A 112 19.49 2.73 -0.70
C TYR A 112 20.56 2.60 0.38
N LYS A 113 20.15 2.32 1.62
CA LYS A 113 21.04 1.84 2.68
C LYS A 113 20.90 0.33 2.84
N SER A 114 22.01 -0.36 3.08
CA SER A 114 22.01 -1.83 3.25
C SER A 114 21.18 -2.29 4.46
N CYS A 115 21.09 -1.50 5.53
CA CYS A 115 20.19 -1.77 6.68
C CYS A 115 18.72 -1.39 6.41
N GLY A 116 18.39 -0.93 5.20
CA GLY A 116 17.07 -0.43 4.83
C GLY A 116 16.93 1.09 4.91
N GLY A 117 15.98 1.62 4.16
CA GLY A 117 15.72 3.07 4.06
C GLY A 117 16.51 3.77 2.96
N ALA A 118 16.22 5.06 2.80
CA ALA A 118 16.86 5.92 1.81
C ALA A 118 18.28 6.31 2.24
N ALA A 119 19.14 6.57 1.26
CA ALA A 119 20.48 7.12 1.49
C ALA A 119 20.46 8.64 1.70
N GLY A 120 19.41 9.33 1.23
CA GLY A 120 19.24 10.76 1.40
C GLY A 120 17.88 11.28 0.94
N TYR A 121 17.75 12.61 0.93
CA TYR A 121 16.57 13.33 0.48
C TYR A 121 16.96 14.49 -0.45
N LEU A 122 16.09 14.82 -1.40
CA LEU A 122 16.20 15.97 -2.30
C LEU A 122 15.05 16.92 -2.02
N ALA A 123 15.32 18.22 -2.04
CA ALA A 123 14.28 19.26 -2.02
C ALA A 123 14.20 19.87 -3.41
N TYR A 124 12.99 20.00 -3.94
CA TYR A 124 12.73 20.51 -5.28
C TYR A 124 11.48 21.37 -5.32
N SER A 125 11.39 22.19 -6.36
CA SER A 125 10.20 22.96 -6.69
C SER A 125 9.41 22.24 -7.77
N ALA A 126 8.14 21.93 -7.49
CA ALA A 126 7.21 21.37 -8.48
C ALA A 126 6.88 22.35 -9.63
N GLU A 127 7.30 23.61 -9.52
CA GLU A 127 7.22 24.59 -10.62
C GLU A 127 8.39 24.46 -11.60
N GLN A 128 9.53 23.92 -11.15
CA GLN A 128 10.77 23.84 -11.94
C GLN A 128 11.08 22.42 -12.40
N VAL A 129 10.53 21.42 -11.71
CA VAL A 129 10.86 20.01 -11.93
C VAL A 129 9.61 19.24 -12.30
N GLU A 130 9.69 18.50 -13.40
CA GLU A 130 8.68 17.52 -13.77
C GLU A 130 8.79 16.29 -12.85
N GLU A 131 7.78 16.07 -12.03
CA GLU A 131 7.85 15.11 -10.91
C GLU A 131 7.91 13.66 -11.38
N GLY A 132 7.31 13.33 -12.53
CA GLY A 132 7.39 11.99 -13.12
C GLY A 132 8.82 11.63 -13.48
N LEU A 133 9.49 12.49 -14.24
CA LEU A 133 10.91 12.34 -14.60
C LEU A 133 11.82 12.23 -13.37
N LEU A 134 11.63 13.09 -12.36
CA LEU A 134 12.41 13.00 -11.13
C LEU A 134 12.18 11.66 -10.40
N GLN A 135 10.93 11.23 -10.32
CA GLN A 135 10.57 9.97 -9.66
C GLN A 135 11.17 8.76 -10.39
N GLU A 136 11.20 8.75 -11.71
CA GLU A 136 11.84 7.70 -12.51
C GLU A 136 13.35 7.67 -12.26
N LEU A 137 14.02 8.82 -12.33
CA LEU A 137 15.46 8.92 -12.12
C LEU A 137 15.87 8.55 -10.68
N VAL A 138 15.05 8.91 -9.68
CA VAL A 138 15.26 8.50 -8.28
C VAL A 138 15.12 6.98 -8.13
N GLN A 139 14.12 6.37 -8.77
CA GLN A 139 13.95 4.92 -8.74
C GLN A 139 15.14 4.22 -9.39
N GLU A 140 15.58 4.70 -10.55
CA GLU A 140 16.75 4.16 -11.26
C GLU A 140 18.00 4.22 -10.39
N TYR A 141 18.37 5.41 -9.89
CA TYR A 141 19.51 5.57 -8.98
C TYR A 141 19.42 4.64 -7.77
N THR A 142 18.25 4.54 -7.16
CA THR A 142 18.03 3.70 -5.97
C THR A 142 18.24 2.22 -6.24
N GLN A 143 17.75 1.71 -7.39
CA GLN A 143 17.97 0.31 -7.77
C GLN A 143 19.42 0.04 -8.14
N TYR A 144 20.07 0.95 -8.87
CA TYR A 144 21.47 0.82 -9.24
C TYR A 144 22.37 0.84 -8.01
N GLU A 145 22.11 1.75 -7.07
CA GLU A 145 22.90 1.86 -5.84
C GLU A 145 22.74 0.62 -4.97
N LYS A 146 21.53 0.06 -4.91
CA LYS A 146 21.27 -1.22 -4.25
C LYS A 146 22.04 -2.36 -4.92
N GLN A 147 21.97 -2.47 -6.24
CA GLN A 147 22.66 -3.54 -6.98
C GLN A 147 24.18 -3.44 -6.81
N TYR A 148 24.74 -2.24 -6.97
CA TYR A 148 26.16 -1.98 -6.75
C TYR A 148 26.61 -2.37 -5.34
N GLN A 149 25.83 -2.01 -4.31
CA GLN A 149 26.12 -2.41 -2.92
C GLN A 149 26.10 -3.93 -2.73
N LEU A 150 25.15 -4.63 -3.34
CA LEU A 150 25.05 -6.09 -3.27
C LEU A 150 26.24 -6.77 -3.95
N GLU A 151 26.60 -6.34 -5.16
CA GLU A 151 27.71 -6.90 -5.95
C GLU A 151 29.06 -6.68 -5.26
N ASN A 152 29.25 -5.52 -4.64
CA ASN A 152 30.49 -5.14 -3.98
C ASN A 152 30.53 -5.48 -2.48
N LYS A 153 29.53 -6.21 -1.97
CA LYS A 153 29.42 -6.63 -0.56
C LYS A 153 29.58 -5.46 0.42
N MET A 154 29.07 -4.28 0.04
CA MET A 154 29.17 -3.09 0.86
C MET A 154 28.20 -3.15 2.04
N VAL A 155 28.61 -2.59 3.16
CA VAL A 155 27.77 -2.44 4.35
C VAL A 155 27.60 -0.96 4.67
N SER A 156 26.36 -0.57 5.02
CA SER A 156 26.02 0.77 5.49
C SER A 156 25.96 0.82 7.01
N THR A 157 26.00 2.02 7.59
CA THR A 157 25.59 2.19 8.99
C THR A 157 24.08 1.98 9.13
N CYS A 158 23.63 1.47 10.27
CA CYS A 158 22.20 1.27 10.54
C CYS A 158 21.52 2.48 11.20
N ASP A 159 22.10 3.68 11.06
CA ASP A 159 21.47 4.91 11.50
C ASP A 159 20.24 5.22 10.64
N VAL A 160 19.13 5.59 11.26
CA VAL A 160 17.93 6.01 10.55
C VAL A 160 18.04 7.51 10.23
N LEU A 161 17.89 7.87 8.97
CA LEU A 161 17.80 9.27 8.59
C LEU A 161 16.50 9.87 9.12
N PRO A 162 16.53 11.04 9.78
CA PRO A 162 15.32 11.70 10.23
C PRO A 162 14.46 12.07 9.01
N GLN A 163 13.15 11.94 9.18
CA GLN A 163 12.18 12.37 8.19
C GLN A 163 12.42 13.84 7.83
N GLN A 164 12.37 14.13 6.53
CA GLN A 164 12.50 15.48 6.00
C GLN A 164 11.14 15.99 5.54
N TYR A 165 10.88 17.26 5.78
CA TYR A 165 9.68 17.99 5.37
C TYR A 165 10.06 19.13 4.41
N PRO A 166 9.21 19.49 3.45
CA PRO A 166 9.43 20.66 2.61
C PRO A 166 9.58 21.93 3.45
N ALA A 167 10.57 22.73 3.10
CA ALA A 167 10.76 24.06 3.65
C ALA A 167 10.76 25.09 2.51
N TYR A 168 10.37 26.31 2.82
CA TYR A 168 10.36 27.42 1.88
C TYR A 168 10.90 28.68 2.55
N GLY A 169 11.83 29.36 1.88
CA GLY A 169 12.41 30.61 2.36
C GLY A 169 13.13 31.35 1.24
N ASN A 170 13.01 32.68 1.22
CA ASN A 170 13.66 33.55 0.23
C ASN A 170 13.37 33.17 -1.23
N GLY A 171 12.15 32.71 -1.53
CA GLY A 171 11.79 32.28 -2.89
C GLY A 171 12.35 30.92 -3.29
N GLN A 172 12.93 30.16 -2.35
CA GLN A 172 13.60 28.89 -2.61
C GLN A 172 13.05 27.74 -1.76
N CYS A 173 13.00 26.56 -2.37
CA CYS A 173 12.68 25.32 -1.70
C CYS A 173 13.88 24.76 -0.95
N GLY A 174 13.61 24.15 0.21
CA GLY A 174 14.56 23.45 1.05
C GLY A 174 13.91 22.28 1.76
N MET A 175 14.62 21.73 2.75
CA MET A 175 14.11 20.67 3.61
C MET A 175 14.42 20.96 5.07
N SER A 176 13.60 20.44 5.97
CA SER A 176 13.70 20.61 7.41
C SER A 176 13.33 19.30 8.11
N THR A 177 13.94 19.01 9.26
CA THR A 177 13.52 17.92 10.15
C THR A 177 12.33 18.29 11.02
N GLU A 178 11.97 19.57 11.06
CA GLU A 178 10.79 20.09 11.74
C GLU A 178 9.67 20.35 10.74
N GLN A 179 8.49 19.79 11.01
CA GLN A 179 7.28 20.07 10.24
C GLN A 179 6.70 21.41 10.69
N ARG A 180 6.86 22.46 9.87
CA ARG A 180 6.25 23.76 10.12
C ARG A 180 4.88 23.80 9.45
N PHE A 181 3.83 23.94 10.27
CA PHE A 181 2.43 24.09 9.86
C PHE A 181 2.09 25.56 9.63
#